data_AF-A0A1V6QPX1-F1
#
_entry.id   AF-A0A1V6QPX1-F1
#
_cell.length_a   1.000
_cell.length_b   1.000
_cell.length_c   1.000
_cell.angle_alpha   90.00
_cell.angle_beta   90.00
_cell.angle_gamma   90.00
#
_symmetry.space_group_name_H-M   'P 1'
#
loop_
_entity.id
_entity.type
_entity.pdbx_description
1 polymer ?
#
loop_
_entity_poly.entity_id
_entity_poly.type
_entity_poly.pdbx_seq_one_letter_code
_entity_poly.pdbx_strand_id
1 'polypeptide(L)'
;MLRRRTLVPSYLPPATGLPAPHTGPDEHPPGEWASHLEVLPYDCVRDEWDISPPFLRFLITLPPCREPMLRNSIPWDAVELNEEIGKLAEHVEAAYMFMVGRRVELECALCQLGGGVFPYCVVIDYEDGQSRCSNCHWECTADGCWLLGKRGQHFFQSSFYEESP
;
A
#
# COMPACT_ATOMS: atom_id res chain seq x y z
N MET A 1 15.82 -7.26 -23.33
CA MET A 1 14.92 -6.16 -23.74
C MET A 1 13.65 -6.25 -22.89
N LEU A 2 13.54 -5.44 -21.84
CA LEU A 2 12.33 -5.35 -21.03
C LEU A 2 11.25 -4.64 -21.85
N ARG A 3 10.24 -5.38 -22.30
CA ARG A 3 9.05 -4.78 -22.92
C ARG A 3 8.37 -3.94 -21.84
N ARG A 4 8.31 -2.61 -22.03
CA ARG A 4 7.33 -1.78 -21.35
C ARG A 4 5.95 -2.33 -21.73
N ARG A 5 5.31 -3.03 -20.79
CA ARG A 5 3.93 -3.47 -20.93
C ARG A 5 3.05 -2.24 -20.71
N THR A 6 2.30 -1.89 -21.74
CA THR A 6 1.28 -0.85 -21.67
C THR A 6 0.12 -1.40 -20.85
N LEU A 7 -0.05 -0.89 -19.64
CA LEU A 7 -1.17 -1.23 -18.76
C LEU A 7 -2.48 -0.77 -19.42
N VAL A 8 -3.47 -1.66 -19.50
CA VAL A 8 -4.84 -1.29 -19.86
C VAL A 8 -5.41 -0.52 -18.65
N PRO A 9 -6.08 0.63 -18.84
CA PRO A 9 -6.69 1.37 -17.75
C PRO A 9 -7.64 0.46 -16.97
N SER A 10 -7.32 0.23 -15.70
CA SER A 10 -8.15 -0.44 -14.72
C SER A 10 -9.43 0.37 -14.55
N TYR A 11 -10.58 -0.24 -14.84
CA TYR A 11 -11.87 0.38 -14.57
C TYR A 11 -12.19 0.24 -13.08
N LEU A 12 -11.54 1.05 -12.24
CA LEU A 12 -12.13 1.33 -10.93
C LEU A 12 -13.51 1.97 -11.16
N PRO A 13 -14.53 1.64 -10.34
CA PRO A 13 -15.78 2.36 -10.34
C PRO A 13 -15.47 3.86 -10.18
N PRO A 14 -16.17 4.71 -10.94
CA PRO A 14 -15.89 6.12 -10.94
C PRO A 14 -16.09 6.68 -9.53
N ALA A 15 -15.14 7.50 -9.08
CA ALA A 15 -15.21 8.23 -7.80
C ALA A 15 -16.23 9.39 -7.83
N THR A 16 -17.17 9.38 -8.78
CA THR A 16 -18.18 10.42 -8.95
C THR A 16 -19.10 10.44 -7.72
N GLY A 17 -18.93 11.46 -6.87
CA GLY A 17 -19.71 11.63 -5.65
C GLY A 17 -18.97 11.27 -4.37
N LEU A 18 -17.72 10.79 -4.45
CA LEU A 18 -16.87 10.66 -3.26
C LEU A 18 -16.44 12.05 -2.74
N PRO A 19 -16.22 12.19 -1.43
CA PRO A 19 -15.76 13.42 -0.85
C PRO A 19 -14.27 13.60 -1.16
N ALA A 20 -13.78 14.84 -1.05
CA ALA A 20 -12.35 15.10 -1.15
C ALA A 20 -11.60 14.26 -0.09
N PRO A 21 -10.46 13.63 -0.42
CA PRO A 21 -9.69 12.87 0.56
C PRO A 21 -9.27 13.74 1.74
N HIS A 22 -9.34 13.17 2.95
CA HIS A 22 -8.77 13.84 4.11
C HIS A 22 -7.25 13.99 3.95
N THR A 23 -6.70 15.11 4.41
CA THR A 23 -5.26 15.38 4.40
C THR A 23 -4.74 15.57 5.81
N GLY A 24 -3.51 15.12 6.04
CA GLY A 24 -2.80 15.29 7.30
C GLY A 24 -2.86 14.06 8.22
N PRO A 25 -2.22 14.14 9.40
CA PRO A 25 -1.94 12.97 10.24
C PRO A 25 -3.07 12.61 11.22
N ASP A 26 -4.15 13.39 11.24
CA ASP A 26 -5.29 13.18 12.13
C ASP A 26 -6.13 12.03 11.61
N GLU A 27 -6.24 10.96 12.39
CA GLU A 27 -6.92 9.74 11.95
C GLU A 27 -8.43 9.92 11.90
N HIS A 28 -9.03 9.55 10.76
CA HIS A 28 -10.46 9.55 10.55
C HIS A 28 -11.01 8.11 10.57
N PRO A 29 -12.14 7.84 11.26
CA PRO A 29 -12.76 6.52 11.26
C PRO A 29 -13.26 6.16 9.84
N PRO A 30 -13.37 4.87 9.49
CA PRO A 30 -13.81 4.44 8.16
C PRO A 30 -15.13 5.10 7.74
N GLY A 31 -15.19 5.52 6.48
CA GLY A 31 -16.33 6.25 5.92
C GLY A 31 -16.54 5.92 4.44
N GLU A 32 -16.81 6.95 3.64
CA GLU A 32 -17.18 6.81 2.23
C GLU A 32 -16.02 6.24 1.39
N TRP A 33 -14.78 6.63 1.68
CA TRP A 33 -13.62 6.12 0.95
C TRP A 33 -13.33 4.67 1.27
N ALA A 34 -13.34 4.28 2.54
CA ALA A 34 -13.17 2.90 2.96
C ALA A 34 -14.26 2.01 2.37
N SER A 35 -15.52 2.46 2.41
CA SER A 35 -16.65 1.75 1.80
C SER A 35 -16.49 1.61 0.28
N HIS A 36 -16.02 2.66 -0.40
CA HIS A 36 -15.75 2.62 -1.84
C HIS A 36 -14.66 1.63 -2.20
N LEU A 37 -13.59 1.59 -1.41
CA LEU A 37 -12.49 0.66 -1.62
C LEU A 37 -12.96 -0.79 -1.40
N GLU A 38 -13.72 -1.07 -0.33
CA GLU A 38 -14.25 -2.42 -0.03
C GLU A 38 -15.08 -3.04 -1.17
N VAL A 39 -15.80 -2.21 -1.94
CA VAL A 39 -16.68 -2.67 -3.04
C VAL A 39 -15.99 -2.70 -4.41
N LEU A 40 -14.68 -2.42 -4.48
CA LEU A 40 -13.96 -2.40 -5.75
C LEU A 40 -13.99 -3.78 -6.43
N PRO A 41 -14.35 -3.85 -7.74
CA PRO A 41 -14.22 -5.07 -8.51
C PRO A 41 -12.74 -5.34 -8.78
N TYR A 42 -12.10 -6.14 -7.93
CA TYR A 42 -10.66 -6.43 -7.95
C TYR A 42 -10.14 -7.09 -9.24
N ASP A 43 -11.05 -7.51 -10.13
CA ASP A 43 -10.77 -7.89 -11.51
C ASP A 43 -10.14 -6.73 -12.31
N CYS A 44 -10.07 -5.51 -11.80
CA CYS A 44 -9.40 -4.39 -12.46
C CYS A 44 -7.87 -4.38 -12.31
N VAL A 45 -7.29 -5.22 -11.43
CA VAL A 45 -5.83 -5.32 -11.18
C VAL A 45 -5.14 -6.26 -12.20
N ARG A 46 -5.78 -6.52 -13.35
CA ARG A 46 -5.47 -7.61 -14.27
C ARG A 46 -4.21 -7.40 -15.11
N ASP A 47 -3.19 -8.20 -14.81
CA ASP A 47 -2.20 -8.68 -15.77
C ASP A 47 -2.58 -10.12 -16.16
N GLU A 48 -3.52 -10.30 -17.11
CA GLU A 48 -3.97 -11.53 -17.82
C GLU A 48 -4.22 -12.85 -17.04
N TRP A 49 -3.97 -12.94 -15.73
CA TRP A 49 -4.14 -14.13 -14.90
C TRP A 49 -5.00 -13.79 -13.69
N ASP A 50 -6.10 -14.54 -13.60
CA ASP A 50 -7.27 -14.34 -12.76
C ASP A 50 -7.02 -14.71 -11.28
N ILE A 51 -6.08 -14.02 -10.64
CA ILE A 51 -5.71 -14.29 -9.25
C ILE A 51 -5.45 -12.95 -8.55
N SER A 52 -6.47 -12.41 -7.86
CA SER A 52 -6.22 -11.44 -6.78
C SER A 52 -5.05 -11.97 -5.94
N PRO A 53 -3.95 -11.22 -5.78
CA PRO A 53 -2.77 -11.69 -5.06
C PRO A 53 -3.18 -12.26 -3.70
N PRO A 54 -2.58 -13.37 -3.22
CA PRO A 54 -2.91 -13.94 -1.92
C PRO A 54 -2.87 -12.91 -0.78
N PHE A 55 -1.99 -11.92 -0.90
CA PHE A 55 -1.87 -10.83 0.05
C PHE A 55 -3.08 -9.88 0.04
N LEU A 56 -3.51 -9.36 -1.12
CA LEU A 56 -4.74 -8.56 -1.21
C LEU A 56 -5.97 -9.31 -0.68
N ARG A 57 -6.09 -10.62 -0.97
CA ARG A 57 -7.19 -11.44 -0.43
C ARG A 57 -7.19 -11.46 1.09
N PHE A 58 -6.01 -11.58 1.71
CA PHE A 58 -5.86 -11.51 3.16
C PHE A 58 -6.28 -10.13 3.68
N LEU A 59 -5.81 -9.04 3.07
CA LEU A 59 -6.14 -7.68 3.51
C LEU A 59 -7.66 -7.41 3.51
N ILE A 60 -8.39 -7.90 2.50
CA ILE A 60 -9.85 -7.73 2.40
C ILE A 60 -10.60 -8.47 3.52
N THR A 61 -10.01 -9.47 4.16
CA THR A 61 -10.65 -10.15 5.31
C THR A 61 -10.54 -9.35 6.61
N LEU A 62 -9.72 -8.31 6.65
CA LEU A 62 -9.50 -7.49 7.82
C LEU A 62 -10.47 -6.29 7.82
N PRO A 63 -11.10 -5.96 8.97
CA PRO A 63 -11.98 -4.81 9.04
C PRO A 63 -11.18 -3.49 8.92
N PRO A 64 -11.67 -2.49 8.17
CA PRO A 64 -11.02 -1.19 8.10
C PRO A 64 -11.07 -0.51 9.47
N CYS A 65 -9.94 0.07 9.86
CA CYS A 65 -9.80 0.84 11.10
C CYS A 65 -9.85 2.35 10.86
N ARG A 66 -9.57 2.80 9.63
CA ARG A 66 -9.47 4.21 9.25
C ARG A 66 -9.83 4.48 7.80
N GLU A 67 -10.15 5.73 7.48
CA GLU A 67 -10.19 6.23 6.10
C GLU A 67 -8.79 6.27 5.48
N PRO A 68 -8.65 6.06 4.16
CA PRO A 68 -7.44 6.43 3.45
C PRO A 68 -7.31 7.96 3.43
N MET A 69 -6.12 8.44 3.78
CA MET A 69 -5.83 9.87 3.90
C MET A 69 -4.53 10.19 3.19
N LEU A 70 -4.36 11.43 2.78
CA LEU A 70 -3.19 11.88 2.04
C LEU A 70 -2.29 12.77 2.88
N ARG A 71 -1.00 12.78 2.55
CA ARG A 71 -0.09 13.82 3.05
C ARG A 71 -0.58 15.20 2.60
N ASN A 72 -0.36 16.22 3.43
CA ASN A 72 -0.68 17.62 3.10
C ASN A 72 -0.01 18.13 1.82
N SER A 73 1.10 17.51 1.40
CA SER A 73 1.83 17.86 0.18
C SER A 73 1.21 17.28 -1.09
N ILE A 74 0.17 16.45 -0.98
CA ILE A 74 -0.47 15.77 -2.11
C ILE A 74 -1.84 16.43 -2.35
N PRO A 75 -1.99 17.20 -3.44
CA PRO A 75 -3.20 17.98 -3.69
C PRO A 75 -4.26 17.20 -4.47
N TRP A 76 -4.25 15.85 -4.39
CA TRP A 76 -5.15 15.03 -5.19
C TRP A 76 -6.61 15.17 -4.75
N ASP A 77 -7.49 15.33 -5.72
CA ASP A 77 -8.93 15.21 -5.52
C ASP A 77 -9.38 13.73 -5.50
N ALA A 78 -10.70 13.53 -5.44
CA ALA A 78 -11.26 12.19 -5.39
C ALA A 78 -11.06 11.39 -6.68
N VAL A 79 -11.08 12.04 -7.84
CA VAL A 79 -10.86 11.37 -9.12
C VAL A 79 -9.40 10.98 -9.23
N GLU A 80 -8.49 11.90 -8.93
CA GLU A 80 -7.04 11.67 -8.97
C GLU A 80 -6.62 10.57 -7.99
N LEU A 81 -7.11 10.59 -6.74
CA LEU A 81 -6.79 9.52 -5.78
C LEU A 81 -7.27 8.15 -6.29
N ASN A 82 -8.51 8.07 -6.77
CA ASN A 82 -9.05 6.82 -7.28
C ASN A 82 -8.23 6.31 -8.46
N GLU A 83 -7.92 7.18 -9.43
CA GLU A 83 -7.06 6.83 -10.57
C GLU A 83 -5.68 6.34 -10.12
N GLU A 84 -5.02 7.05 -9.21
CA GLU A 84 -3.70 6.67 -8.68
C GLU A 84 -3.72 5.32 -7.97
N ILE A 85 -4.74 5.04 -7.15
CA ILE A 85 -4.94 3.74 -6.50
C ILE A 85 -5.07 2.63 -7.56
N GLY A 86 -5.80 2.90 -8.65
CA GLY A 86 -6.06 1.90 -9.68
C GLY A 86 -4.89 1.57 -10.59
N LYS A 87 -3.83 2.39 -10.63
CA LYS A 87 -2.73 2.22 -11.59
C LYS A 87 -1.95 0.93 -11.42
N LEU A 88 -1.77 0.47 -10.17
CA LEU A 88 -0.92 -0.67 -9.83
C LEU A 88 -1.56 -1.52 -8.72
N ALA A 89 -1.28 -2.83 -8.74
CA ALA A 89 -1.72 -3.76 -7.70
C ALA A 89 -1.21 -3.33 -6.31
N GLU A 90 0.05 -2.90 -6.28
CA GLU A 90 0.74 -2.44 -5.09
C GLU A 90 0.09 -1.17 -4.50
N HIS A 91 -0.49 -0.30 -5.34
CA HIS A 91 -1.21 0.88 -4.85
C HIS A 91 -2.54 0.51 -4.19
N VAL A 92 -3.28 -0.43 -4.80
CA VAL A 92 -4.50 -1.00 -4.20
C VAL A 92 -4.15 -1.65 -2.86
N GLU A 93 -3.17 -2.56 -2.85
CA GLU A 93 -2.72 -3.22 -1.62
C GLU A 93 -2.26 -2.20 -0.58
N ALA A 94 -1.50 -1.17 -0.96
CA ALA A 94 -1.04 -0.14 -0.03
C ALA A 94 -2.19 0.66 0.58
N ALA A 95 -3.24 0.96 -0.19
CA ALA A 95 -4.46 1.60 0.31
C ALA A 95 -5.16 0.70 1.34
N TYR A 96 -5.29 -0.59 1.07
CA TYR A 96 -5.82 -1.57 2.03
C TYR A 96 -4.96 -1.68 3.29
N MET A 97 -3.65 -1.83 3.12
CA MET A 97 -2.69 -1.86 4.23
C MET A 97 -2.86 -0.62 5.12
N PHE A 98 -3.05 0.56 4.52
CA PHE A 98 -3.28 1.78 5.28
C PHE A 98 -4.61 1.75 6.04
N MET A 99 -5.70 1.24 5.46
CA MET A 99 -7.00 1.16 6.13
C MET A 99 -7.02 0.15 7.28
N VAL A 100 -6.44 -1.04 7.08
CA VAL A 100 -6.61 -2.19 8.01
C VAL A 100 -5.42 -2.41 8.93
N GLY A 101 -4.25 -1.86 8.60
CA GLY A 101 -3.02 -2.10 9.34
C GLY A 101 -2.94 -1.35 10.66
N ARG A 102 -1.82 -1.50 11.36
CA ARG A 102 -1.55 -0.78 12.61
C ARG A 102 -0.63 0.40 12.36
N ARG A 103 -0.99 1.59 12.84
CA ARG A 103 -0.08 2.74 12.89
C ARG A 103 1.08 2.44 13.83
N VAL A 104 2.31 2.71 13.40
CA VAL A 104 3.50 2.60 14.25
C VAL A 104 3.88 3.95 14.84
N GLU A 105 4.37 3.97 16.07
CA GLU A 105 4.86 5.19 16.72
C GLU A 105 6.17 5.68 16.08
N LEU A 106 7.05 4.72 15.73
CA LEU A 106 8.32 5.01 15.11
C LEU A 106 8.28 4.64 13.62
N GLU A 107 8.26 5.67 12.78
CA GLU A 107 8.17 5.53 11.34
C GLU A 107 9.44 4.92 10.72
N CYS A 108 9.29 4.26 9.56
CA CYS A 108 10.45 3.84 8.76
C CYS A 108 11.19 5.04 8.16
N ALA A 109 12.43 4.84 7.73
CA ALA A 109 13.25 5.90 7.12
C ALA A 109 12.56 6.60 5.94
N LEU A 110 11.87 5.85 5.07
CA LEU A 110 11.11 6.42 3.94
C LEU A 110 9.99 7.35 4.42
N CYS A 111 9.20 6.91 5.40
CA CYS A 111 8.07 7.69 5.90
C CYS A 111 8.53 8.98 6.59
N GLN A 112 9.62 8.93 7.35
CA GLN A 112 10.23 10.10 8.00
C GLN A 112 10.73 11.14 6.99
N LEU A 113 11.19 10.69 5.82
CA LEU A 113 11.59 11.55 4.72
C LEU A 113 10.41 12.05 3.87
N GLY A 114 9.17 11.72 4.26
CA GLY A 114 7.95 12.15 3.57
C GLY A 114 7.59 11.30 2.35
N GLY A 115 8.17 10.10 2.19
CA GLY A 115 7.86 9.21 1.07
C GLY A 115 6.50 8.51 1.20
N GLY A 116 5.97 8.07 0.05
CA GLY A 116 4.62 7.51 -0.08
C GLY A 116 3.52 8.54 0.08
N VAL A 117 2.28 8.12 -0.19
CA VAL A 117 1.13 9.02 -0.26
C VAL A 117 0.43 9.26 1.08
N PHE A 118 0.56 8.30 1.99
CA PHE A 118 -0.16 8.32 3.26
C PHE A 118 0.58 9.15 4.32
N PRO A 119 -0.15 9.84 5.20
CA PRO A 119 0.42 10.81 6.13
C PRO A 119 1.34 10.21 7.20
N TYR A 120 1.21 8.91 7.50
CA TYR A 120 2.02 8.24 8.49
C TYR A 120 2.24 6.76 8.17
N CYS A 121 3.22 6.17 8.85
CA CYS A 121 3.61 4.78 8.68
C CYS A 121 2.56 3.82 9.28
N VAL A 122 1.90 3.03 8.43
CA VAL A 122 1.00 1.93 8.81
C VAL A 122 1.58 0.62 8.33
N VAL A 123 1.61 -0.40 9.19
CA VAL A 123 2.19 -1.71 8.88
C VAL A 123 1.15 -2.82 8.94
N ILE A 124 1.38 -3.84 8.11
CA ILE A 124 0.77 -5.16 8.25
C ILE A 124 1.87 -6.11 8.72
N ASP A 125 1.57 -6.87 9.77
CA ASP A 125 2.44 -7.92 10.27
C ASP A 125 2.13 -9.20 9.47
N TYR A 126 3.12 -9.70 8.73
CA TYR A 126 3.01 -10.96 7.98
C TYR A 126 3.22 -12.15 8.92
N GLU A 127 2.67 -13.32 8.56
CA GLU A 127 2.83 -14.55 9.36
C GLU A 127 4.30 -14.98 9.53
N ASP A 128 5.16 -14.63 8.56
CA ASP A 128 6.60 -14.92 8.58
C ASP A 128 7.43 -13.92 9.41
N GLY A 129 6.77 -12.98 10.08
CA GLY A 129 7.41 -11.95 10.90
C GLY A 129 7.99 -10.78 10.11
N GLN A 130 7.93 -10.80 8.78
CA GLN A 130 8.22 -9.61 7.98
C GLN A 130 7.14 -8.55 8.21
N SER A 131 7.47 -7.31 7.91
CA SER A 131 6.50 -6.21 7.92
C SER A 131 6.95 -5.15 6.94
N ARG A 132 6.03 -4.77 6.05
CA ARG A 132 6.16 -3.62 5.16
C ARG A 132 5.12 -2.59 5.55
N CYS A 133 5.48 -1.32 5.42
CA CYS A 133 4.51 -0.25 5.62
C CYS A 133 3.81 0.10 4.30
N SER A 134 2.59 0.63 4.39
CA SER A 134 1.76 1.03 3.26
C SER A 134 2.51 1.98 2.31
N ASN A 135 3.24 2.97 2.83
CA ASN A 135 4.01 3.92 2.02
C ASN A 135 5.18 3.27 1.28
N CYS A 136 5.92 2.34 1.90
CA CYS A 136 6.97 1.60 1.19
C CYS A 136 6.39 0.65 0.14
N HIS A 137 5.21 0.09 0.41
CA HIS A 137 4.52 -0.78 -0.54
C HIS A 137 4.03 0.02 -1.74
N TRP A 138 3.48 1.23 -1.52
CA TRP A 138 3.08 2.17 -2.57
C TRP A 138 4.22 2.53 -3.52
N GLU A 139 5.39 2.88 -2.97
CA GLU A 139 6.57 3.27 -3.76
C GLU A 139 7.26 2.08 -4.47
N CYS A 140 6.73 0.86 -4.31
CA CYS A 140 7.29 -0.38 -4.88
C CYS A 140 8.79 -0.57 -4.58
N THR A 141 9.25 -0.17 -3.38
CA THR A 141 10.69 -0.22 -3.06
C THR A 141 11.17 -1.67 -2.95
N ALA A 142 12.06 -2.08 -3.86
CA ALA A 142 12.64 -3.42 -3.89
C ALA A 142 13.49 -3.73 -2.63
N ASP A 143 14.06 -2.68 -2.01
CA ASP A 143 15.01 -2.78 -0.89
C ASP A 143 14.33 -3.01 0.48
N GLY A 144 13.02 -3.25 0.51
CA GLY A 144 12.26 -3.54 1.72
C GLY A 144 11.97 -2.32 2.61
N CYS A 145 11.27 -2.56 3.71
CA CYS A 145 10.85 -1.51 4.64
C CYS A 145 11.76 -1.47 5.88
N TRP A 146 12.49 -0.37 6.05
CA TRP A 146 13.40 -0.16 7.18
C TRP A 146 12.65 0.38 8.40
N LEU A 147 11.81 -0.45 9.01
CA LEU A 147 11.08 -0.08 10.22
C LEU A 147 12.06 0.13 11.38
N LEU A 148 12.13 1.37 11.86
CA LEU A 148 12.93 1.72 13.02
C LEU A 148 12.18 1.19 14.26
N GLY A 149 12.82 0.32 15.05
CA GLY A 149 12.27 -0.15 16.34
C GLY A 149 11.81 -1.62 16.41
N LYS A 150 11.71 -2.36 15.30
CA LYS A 150 11.69 -3.83 15.40
C LYS A 150 13.12 -4.29 15.71
N ARG A 151 13.38 -4.72 16.96
CA ARG A 151 14.52 -5.59 17.28
C ARG A 151 14.30 -6.97 16.63
N GLY A 152 14.27 -7.04 15.31
CA GLY A 152 14.32 -8.28 14.55
C GLY A 152 15.72 -8.40 14.00
N GLN A 153 16.44 -9.45 14.39
CA GLN A 153 17.78 -9.75 13.89
C GLN A 153 17.78 -9.69 12.36
N HIS A 154 18.51 -8.73 11.80
CA HIS A 154 19.01 -8.88 10.44
C HIS A 154 19.99 -10.06 10.45
N PHE A 155 19.51 -11.26 10.15
CA PHE A 155 20.40 -12.32 9.70
C PHE A 155 20.59 -12.11 8.19
N PHE A 156 21.64 -11.37 7.85
CA PHE A 156 22.17 -11.34 6.51
C PHE A 156 22.81 -12.72 6.26
N GLN A 157 22.03 -13.71 5.85
CA GLN A 157 22.60 -14.92 5.26
C GLN A 157 22.79 -14.63 3.77
N SER A 158 23.96 -14.09 3.44
CA SER A 158 24.46 -14.16 2.07
C SER A 158 24.73 -15.63 1.78
N SER A 159 23.79 -16.32 1.15
CA SER A 159 24.04 -17.67 0.66
C SER A 159 24.81 -17.60 -0.67
N PHE A 160 26.09 -17.96 -0.56
CA PHE A 160 26.86 -18.78 -1.49
C PHE A 160 26.98 -18.34 -2.96
N TYR A 161 28.16 -17.81 -3.30
CA TYR A 161 29.03 -18.44 -4.30
C TYR A 161 30.49 -18.36 -3.79
N GLU A 162 30.86 -19.27 -2.89
CA GLU A 162 32.25 -19.72 -2.82
C GLU A 162 32.35 -20.91 -3.78
N GLU A 163 32.88 -20.66 -4.98
CA GLU A 163 33.52 -21.74 -5.73
C GLU A 163 34.85 -22.05 -5.05
N SER A 164 35.09 -23.32 -4.79
CA SER A 164 36.41 -23.87 -4.47
C SER A 164 36.42 -25.34 -4.89
N PRO A 165 37.57 -25.92 -5.27
CA PRO A 165 38.86 -25.34 -5.65
C PRO A 165 39.20 -25.50 -7.15
#